data_AF-A0AAE3E0Q3-F1
#
_entry.id   AF-A0AAE3E0Q3-F1
#
_cell.length_a   1.000
_cell.length_b   1.000
_cell.length_c   1.000
_cell.angle_alpha   90.00
_cell.angle_beta   90.00
_cell.angle_gamma   90.00
#
_symmetry.space_group_name_H-M   'P 1'
#
loop_
_entity.id
_entity.type
_entity.pdbx_description
1 polymer ?
#
loop_
_entity_poly.entity_id
_entity_poly.type
_entity_poly.pdbx_seq_one_letter_code
_entity_poly.pdbx_strand_id
1 'polypeptide(L)'
;MSKVDEYTGNGMIVVSDGEVWAVDDSGLPDVIGEIGRVELSIEMPENLIGIYRVEHIMLFDEDDEELYDDQTLVDNTEYHSERALVKAVAKKYGISEDIITVL
;
A
#
# COMPACT_ATOMS: atom_id res chain seq x y z
N MET A 1 2.73 -16.07 -2.00
CA MET A 1 4.11 -15.55 -2.10
C MET A 1 3.99 -14.40 -3.07
N SER A 2 4.14 -13.19 -2.57
CA SER A 2 4.10 -11.97 -3.39
C SER A 2 5.30 -11.94 -4.33
N LYS A 3 5.26 -11.18 -5.43
CA LYS A 3 6.46 -10.95 -6.26
C LYS A 3 7.61 -10.38 -5.43
N VAL A 4 7.31 -9.57 -4.42
CA VAL A 4 8.28 -9.04 -3.45
C VAL A 4 9.01 -10.12 -2.66
N ASP A 5 8.35 -11.24 -2.31
CA ASP A 5 8.97 -12.33 -1.54
C ASP A 5 10.20 -12.92 -2.26
N GLU A 6 10.27 -12.84 -3.60
CA GLU A 6 11.43 -13.25 -4.39
C GLU A 6 12.65 -12.34 -4.20
N TYR A 7 12.43 -11.10 -3.76
CA TYR A 7 13.45 -10.08 -3.50
C TYR A 7 13.81 -9.95 -2.01
N THR A 8 13.23 -10.78 -1.12
CA THR A 8 13.40 -10.70 0.35
C THR A 8 14.78 -11.19 0.83
N GLY A 9 15.82 -10.45 0.45
CA GLY A 9 17.12 -10.36 1.14
C GLY A 9 17.17 -9.13 2.07
N ASN A 10 18.31 -8.43 2.12
CA ASN A 10 18.49 -7.16 2.86
C ASN A 10 17.91 -5.91 2.14
N GLY A 11 17.20 -6.10 1.03
CA GLY A 11 16.70 -5.00 0.20
C GLY A 11 15.55 -4.22 0.84
N MET A 12 15.32 -3.00 0.34
CA MET A 12 14.21 -2.13 0.72
C MET A 12 13.15 -2.11 -0.39
N ILE A 13 11.89 -2.28 -0.01
CA ILE A 13 10.75 -2.09 -0.92
C ILE A 13 10.33 -0.62 -0.88
N VAL A 14 10.11 -0.04 -2.05
CA VAL A 14 9.65 1.33 -2.22
C VAL A 14 8.39 1.33 -3.06
N VAL A 15 7.38 2.05 -2.59
CA VAL A 15 6.13 2.25 -3.34
C VAL A 15 5.98 3.75 -3.61
N SER A 16 6.03 4.14 -4.87
CA SER A 16 5.93 5.55 -5.30
C SER A 16 5.47 5.63 -6.74
N ASP A 17 4.79 6.72 -7.08
CA ASP A 17 4.40 7.07 -8.45
C ASP A 17 3.66 5.94 -9.21
N GLY A 18 2.87 5.15 -8.49
CA GLY A 18 2.10 4.02 -9.01
C GLY A 18 2.91 2.75 -9.23
N GLU A 19 4.16 2.69 -8.79
CA GLU A 19 5.05 1.54 -8.99
C GLU A 19 5.54 0.97 -7.65
N VAL A 20 5.83 -0.33 -7.67
CA VAL A 20 6.53 -1.04 -6.59
C VAL A 20 7.94 -1.39 -7.07
N TRP A 21 8.94 -0.99 -6.31
CA TRP A 21 10.35 -1.24 -6.60
C TRP A 21 11.02 -2.03 -5.47
N ALA A 22 11.97 -2.90 -5.83
CA ALA A 22 12.95 -3.44 -4.91
C ALA A 22 14.28 -2.71 -5.10
N VAL A 23 14.90 -2.29 -4.00
CA VAL A 23 16.26 -1.74 -3.99
C VAL A 23 17.14 -2.65 -3.15
N ASP A 24 18.09 -3.32 -3.78
CA ASP A 24 19.04 -4.21 -3.09
C ASP A 24 20.33 -3.46 -2.65
N ASP A 25 21.29 -4.20 -2.10
CA ASP A 25 22.58 -3.68 -1.64
C ASP A 25 23.44 -3.07 -2.79
N SER A 26 23.08 -3.30 -4.06
CA SER A 26 23.74 -2.69 -5.22
C SER A 26 23.27 -1.24 -5.45
N GLY A 27 22.14 -0.84 -4.85
CA GLY A 27 21.54 0.48 -4.99
C GLY A 27 20.85 0.72 -6.34
N LEU A 28 20.69 -0.32 -7.17
CA LEU A 28 19.93 -0.27 -8.41
C LEU A 28 18.46 -0.65 -8.12
N PRO A 29 17.48 0.19 -8.47
CA PRO A 29 16.08 -0.17 -8.33
C PRO A 29 15.65 -1.13 -9.43
N ASP A 30 15.03 -2.24 -9.05
CA ASP A 30 14.33 -3.16 -9.93
C ASP A 30 12.81 -2.94 -9.79
N VAL A 31 12.14 -2.73 -10.92
CA VAL A 31 10.68 -2.56 -10.95
C VAL A 31 10.02 -3.93 -10.78
N ILE A 32 9.19 -4.07 -9.76
CA ILE A 32 8.42 -5.28 -9.46
C ILE A 32 7.12 -5.27 -10.26
N GLY A 33 6.44 -4.12 -10.31
CA GLY A 33 5.22 -3.94 -11.09
C GLY A 33 4.58 -2.56 -10.89
N GLU A 34 3.63 -2.25 -11.77
CA GLU A 34 2.74 -1.08 -11.69
C GLU A 34 1.45 -1.47 -10.94
N ILE A 35 0.97 -0.59 -10.08
CA ILE A 35 -0.23 -0.80 -9.25
C ILE A 35 -1.48 -0.62 -10.12
N GLY A 36 -2.19 -1.73 -10.37
CA GLY A 36 -3.48 -1.73 -11.04
C GLY A 36 -4.67 -1.66 -10.07
N ARG A 37 -4.49 -2.17 -8.84
CA ARG A 37 -5.56 -2.21 -7.83
C ARG A 37 -4.99 -2.21 -6.41
N VAL A 38 -5.70 -1.56 -5.49
CA VAL A 38 -5.38 -1.56 -4.07
C VAL A 38 -6.59 -2.05 -3.28
N GLU A 39 -6.37 -3.02 -2.40
CA GLU A 39 -7.34 -3.40 -1.37
C GLU A 39 -6.91 -2.78 -0.04
N LEU A 40 -7.84 -2.09 0.62
CA LEU A 40 -7.59 -1.32 1.84
C LEU A 40 -8.59 -1.72 2.92
N SER A 41 -8.11 -2.34 4.00
CA SER A 41 -8.90 -2.57 5.20
C SER A 41 -8.75 -1.41 6.18
N ILE A 42 -9.85 -1.00 6.79
CA ILE A 42 -9.91 0.14 7.71
C ILE A 42 -10.48 -0.30 9.04
N GLU A 43 -9.77 0.06 10.13
CA GLU A 43 -10.29 -0.10 11.48
C GLU A 43 -10.93 1.19 11.99
N MET A 44 -12.00 1.03 12.78
CA MET A 44 -12.60 2.09 13.60
C MET A 44 -12.47 1.70 15.07
N PRO A 45 -11.44 2.20 15.79
CA PRO A 45 -11.23 1.79 17.18
C PRO A 45 -12.43 2.15 18.05
N GLU A 46 -12.94 1.18 18.83
CA GLU A 46 -14.17 1.34 19.63
C GLU A 46 -14.15 2.53 20.59
N ASN A 47 -12.96 2.89 21.08
CA ASN A 47 -12.75 3.98 22.04
C ASN A 47 -12.53 5.35 21.38
N LEU A 48 -12.46 5.42 20.05
CA LEU A 48 -12.10 6.61 19.29
C LEU A 48 -13.14 6.88 18.19
N ILE A 49 -14.29 7.43 18.60
CA ILE A 49 -15.41 7.71 17.70
C ILE A 49 -14.98 8.68 16.60
N GLY A 50 -15.22 8.28 15.34
CA GLY A 50 -14.90 9.09 14.16
C GLY A 50 -13.42 9.05 13.76
N ILE A 51 -12.64 8.13 14.33
CA ILE A 51 -11.28 7.84 13.92
C ILE A 51 -11.27 6.58 13.05
N TYR A 52 -10.56 6.68 11.93
CA TYR A 52 -10.32 5.63 10.94
C TYR A 52 -8.81 5.43 10.83
N ARG A 53 -8.34 4.19 10.82
CA ARG A 53 -6.92 3.85 10.63
C ARG A 53 -6.79 2.72 9.62
N VAL A 54 -5.62 2.62 9.00
CA VAL A 54 -5.31 1.51 8.10
C VAL A 54 -5.11 0.26 8.95
N GLU A 55 -5.89 -0.79 8.68
CA GLU A 55 -5.70 -2.10 9.29
C GLU A 55 -4.81 -2.97 8.39
N HIS A 56 -5.04 -2.92 7.08
CA HIS A 56 -4.32 -3.75 6.11
C HIS A 56 -4.33 -3.09 4.75
N ILE A 57 -3.29 -3.33 3.94
CA ILE A 57 -3.22 -2.82 2.57
C ILE A 57 -2.47 -3.77 1.65
N MET A 58 -3.14 -4.16 0.57
CA MET A 58 -2.60 -5.07 -0.45
C MET A 58 -2.55 -4.37 -1.80
N LEU A 59 -1.41 -4.49 -2.47
CA LEU A 59 -1.16 -3.93 -3.80
C LEU A 59 -1.17 -5.05 -4.83
N PHE A 60 -1.91 -4.84 -5.91
CA PHE A 60 -2.03 -5.76 -7.04
C PHE A 60 -1.71 -5.04 -8.35
N ASP A 61 -1.23 -5.77 -9.34
CA ASP A 61 -1.10 -5.26 -10.72
C ASP A 61 -2.44 -5.30 -11.48
N GLU A 62 -2.42 -4.92 -12.77
CA GLU A 62 -3.62 -4.87 -13.62
C GLU A 62 -4.24 -6.27 -13.88
N ASP A 63 -3.46 -7.34 -13.69
CA ASP A 63 -3.89 -8.73 -13.88
C ASP A 63 -4.37 -9.37 -12.57
N ASP A 64 -4.59 -8.56 -11.52
CA ASP A 64 -4.91 -8.98 -10.15
C ASP A 64 -3.82 -9.88 -9.50
N GLU A 65 -2.58 -9.85 -9.97
CA GLU A 65 -1.46 -10.54 -9.29
C GLU A 65 -0.96 -9.71 -8.10
N GLU A 66 -0.69 -10.38 -6.98
CA GLU A 66 -0.20 -9.74 -5.75
C GLU A 66 1.22 -9.21 -5.93
N LEU A 67 1.37 -7.88 -5.82
CA LEU A 67 2.66 -7.21 -5.86
C LEU A 67 3.28 -7.17 -4.47
N TYR A 68 2.55 -6.62 -3.50
CA TYR A 68 3.10 -6.32 -2.17
C TYR A 68 2.03 -6.16 -1.09
N ASP A 69 2.32 -6.69 0.09
CA ASP A 69 1.59 -6.45 1.33
C ASP A 69 2.30 -5.32 2.13
N ASP A 70 1.81 -4.08 2.01
CA ASP A 70 2.49 -2.91 2.59
C ASP A 70 2.11 -2.68 4.06
N GLN A 71 2.68 -3.51 4.92
CA GLN A 71 2.54 -3.40 6.37
C GLN A 71 3.16 -2.12 6.95
N THR A 72 3.92 -1.33 6.18
CA THR A 72 4.51 -0.08 6.68
C THR A 72 3.48 1.04 6.84
N LEU A 73 2.34 0.94 6.16
CA LEU A 73 1.23 1.88 6.27
C LEU A 73 0.23 1.55 7.37
N VAL A 74 0.31 0.36 7.94
CA VAL A 74 -0.47 -0.05 9.12
C VAL A 74 0.16 0.60 10.35
N ASP A 75 -0.13 1.89 10.55
CA ASP A 75 0.41 2.70 11.63
C ASP A 75 -0.71 3.36 12.48
N ASN A 76 -0.32 4.18 13.47
CA ASN A 76 -1.27 4.91 14.31
C ASN A 76 -1.74 6.23 13.68
N THR A 77 -1.58 6.44 12.38
CA THR A 77 -2.06 7.64 11.69
C THR A 77 -3.59 7.62 11.69
N GLU A 78 -4.16 8.67 12.27
CA GLU A 78 -5.60 8.80 12.45
C GLU A 78 -6.21 9.67 11.35
N TYR A 79 -7.29 9.17 10.75
CA TYR A 79 -8.10 9.90 9.79
C TYR A 79 -9.49 10.14 10.35
N HIS A 80 -10.11 11.26 9.98
CA HIS A 80 -11.45 11.65 10.45
C HIS A 80 -12.57 11.29 9.48
N SER A 81 -12.25 10.55 8.41
CA SER A 81 -13.22 9.96 7.49
C SER A 81 -12.50 8.94 6.61
N GLU A 82 -13.21 7.90 6.16
CA GLU A 82 -12.75 6.97 5.13
C GLU A 82 -12.20 7.69 3.90
N ARG A 83 -12.92 8.70 3.38
CA ARG A 83 -12.47 9.51 2.23
C ARG A 83 -11.13 10.21 2.46
N ALA A 84 -10.88 10.69 3.68
CA ALA A 84 -9.60 11.32 4.01
C ALA A 84 -8.45 10.30 4.01
N LEU A 85 -8.73 9.08 4.48
CA LEU A 85 -7.80 7.96 4.46
C LEU A 85 -7.48 7.55 3.02
N VAL A 86 -8.50 7.28 2.20
CA VAL A 86 -8.34 6.89 0.78
C VAL A 86 -7.52 7.93 0.02
N LYS A 87 -7.83 9.22 0.19
CA LYS A 87 -7.08 10.31 -0.44
C LYS A 87 -5.61 10.36 0.01
N ALA A 88 -5.33 10.03 1.27
CA ALA A 88 -3.98 10.01 1.79
C ALA A 88 -3.17 8.84 1.22
N VAL A 89 -3.78 7.65 1.13
CA VAL A 89 -3.18 6.47 0.49
C VAL A 89 -2.91 6.74 -0.98
N ALA A 90 -3.91 7.22 -1.73
CA ALA A 90 -3.77 7.57 -3.15
C ALA A 90 -2.61 8.55 -3.38
N LYS A 91 -2.55 9.61 -2.56
CA LYS A 91 -1.47 10.60 -2.64
C LYS A 91 -0.10 10.01 -2.29
N LYS A 92 -0.02 9.12 -1.29
CA LYS A 92 1.24 8.53 -0.85
C LYS A 92 1.84 7.64 -1.94
N TYR A 93 1.00 6.86 -2.61
CA TYR A 93 1.44 5.97 -3.69
C TYR A 93 1.47 6.62 -5.06
N GLY A 94 0.99 7.86 -5.21
CA GLY A 94 0.93 8.51 -6.52
C GLY A 94 -0.09 7.88 -7.47
N ILE A 95 -1.13 7.24 -6.93
CA ILE A 95 -2.19 6.56 -7.69
C ILE A 95 -3.50 7.34 -7.65
N SER A 96 -4.44 6.92 -8.49
CA SER A 96 -5.80 7.47 -8.48
C SER A 96 -6.66 6.80 -7.39
N GLU A 97 -7.65 7.53 -6.87
CA GLU A 97 -8.55 7.03 -5.81
C GLU A 97 -9.51 5.92 -6.32
N ASP A 98 -9.72 5.83 -7.64
CA ASP A 98 -10.65 4.87 -8.28
C ASP A 98 -10.16 3.43 -8.32
N ILE A 99 -8.85 3.20 -8.19
CA ILE A 99 -8.27 1.86 -8.11
C ILE A 99 -8.21 1.33 -6.66
N ILE A 100 -8.62 2.13 -5.67
CA ILE A 100 -8.64 1.76 -4.26
C ILE A 100 -10.03 1.22 -3.89
N THR A 101 -10.08 -0.03 -3.46
CA THR A 101 -11.27 -0.67 -2.90
C THR A 101 -11.15 -0.77 -1.39
N VAL A 102 -12.08 -0.14 -0.67
CA VAL A 102 -12.21 -0.30 0.79
C VAL A 102 -13.04 -1.54 1.10
N LEU A 103 -12.54 -2.42 1.97
CA LEU A 103 -13.17 -3.70 2.35
C LEU A 103 -14.02 -3.62 3.62
#